data_AF-A0A316UJG2-F1
#
_entry.id   AF-A0A316UJG2-F1
#
_cell.length_a   1.000
_cell.length_b   1.000
_cell.length_c   1.000
_cell.angle_alpha   90.00
_cell.angle_beta   90.00
_cell.angle_gamma   90.00
#
_symmetry.space_group_name_H-M   'P 1'
#
loop_
_entity.id
_entity.type
_entity.pdbx_description
1 polymer ?
#
loop_
_entity_poly.entity_id
_entity_poly.type
_entity_poly.pdbx_seq_one_letter_code
_entity_poly.pdbx_strand_id
1 'polypeptide(L)'
;MSSSSASSPLRHLLTLRSRIFQHTPPPPPHAPGGLRTGAKLLKRPLVGPSMLNYYPPSLRLRSLGLFENPGGEGERFFLQDAKEVQRLKDVERKKRLGKGPPKKGELRRAVRKAAGTDHDHETHNSLARTGQGRRAAMKGKKK
;
A
#
# COMPACT_ATOMS: atom_id res chain seq x y z
N MET A 1 -55.04 -19.18 9.62
CA MET A 1 -54.59 -18.18 10.61
C MET A 1 -55.11 -16.83 10.15
N SER A 2 -56.10 -16.26 10.84
CA SER A 2 -56.85 -15.07 10.38
C SER A 2 -55.99 -13.80 10.46
N SER A 3 -55.74 -13.17 9.31
CA SER A 3 -55.16 -11.83 9.26
C SER A 3 -56.20 -10.81 9.71
N SER A 4 -56.04 -10.29 10.93
CA SER A 4 -56.82 -9.14 11.40
C SER A 4 -56.49 -7.92 10.53
N SER A 5 -57.33 -7.66 9.52
CA SER A 5 -57.30 -6.43 8.74
C SER A 5 -57.53 -5.25 9.69
N ALA A 6 -56.53 -4.40 9.87
CA ALA A 6 -56.69 -3.20 10.70
C ALA A 6 -57.83 -2.33 10.13
N SER A 7 -58.79 -2.00 10.99
CA SER A 7 -59.92 -1.12 10.69
C SER A 7 -59.46 0.19 10.02
N SER A 8 -60.20 0.66 9.01
CA SER A 8 -59.93 1.88 8.23
C SER A 8 -59.46 3.10 9.07
N PRO A 9 -60.14 3.48 10.18
CA PRO A 9 -59.71 4.57 11.06
C PRO A 9 -58.34 4.37 11.72
N LEU A 10 -57.98 3.14 12.11
CA LEU A 10 -56.66 2.87 12.70
C LEU A 10 -55.54 3.07 11.69
N ARG A 11 -55.77 2.69 10.42
CA ARG A 11 -54.81 2.97 9.34
C ARG A 11 -54.68 4.47 9.09
N HIS A 12 -55.80 5.19 9.07
CA HIS A 12 -55.79 6.64 8.88
C HIS A 12 -54.96 7.35 9.97
N LEU A 13 -55.14 6.96 11.23
CA LEU A 13 -54.33 7.46 12.35
C LEU A 13 -52.84 7.14 12.16
N LEU A 14 -52.49 5.90 11.79
CA LEU A 14 -51.10 5.52 11.54
C LEU A 14 -50.47 6.30 10.39
N THR A 15 -51.23 6.56 9.33
CA THR A 15 -50.78 7.39 8.21
C THR A 15 -50.56 8.84 8.65
N LEU A 16 -51.49 9.43 9.40
CA LEU A 16 -51.33 10.78 9.95
C LEU A 16 -50.11 10.88 10.86
N ARG A 17 -49.92 9.91 11.76
CA ARG A 17 -48.74 9.82 12.62
C ARG A 17 -47.45 9.76 11.79
N SER A 18 -47.40 8.93 10.75
CA SER A 18 -46.21 8.83 9.89
C SER A 18 -45.89 10.14 9.17
N ARG A 19 -46.90 10.94 8.82
CA ARG A 19 -46.72 12.26 8.22
C ARG A 19 -46.16 13.28 9.22
N ILE A 20 -46.70 13.30 10.45
CA ILE A 20 -46.25 14.21 11.51
C ILE A 20 -44.78 13.93 11.89
N PHE A 21 -44.45 12.66 12.12
CA PHE A 21 -43.12 12.26 12.64
C PHE A 21 -42.15 11.79 11.55
N GLN A 22 -42.49 12.00 10.28
CA GLN A 22 -41.66 11.64 9.13
C GLN A 22 -41.19 10.17 9.16
N HIS A 23 -42.10 9.28 9.59
CA HIS A 23 -41.86 7.85 9.58
C HIS A 23 -42.30 7.22 8.27
N THR A 24 -41.82 6.00 8.01
CA THR A 24 -42.29 5.21 6.87
C THR A 24 -43.79 4.88 7.05
N PRO A 25 -44.66 5.20 6.07
CA PRO A 25 -46.08 4.92 6.19
C PRO A 25 -46.37 3.40 6.16
N PRO A 26 -47.51 2.96 6.73
CA PRO A 26 -47.92 1.56 6.62
C PRO A 26 -48.19 1.18 5.16
N PRO A 27 -47.96 -0.09 4.78
CA PRO A 27 -48.19 -0.55 3.40
C PRO A 27 -49.68 -0.45 3.02
N PRO A 28 -50.01 -0.38 1.72
CA PRO A 28 -51.39 -0.31 1.25
C PRO A 28 -52.15 -1.62 1.52
N PRO A 29 -53.50 -1.58 1.58
CA PRO A 29 -54.34 -2.71 2.00
C PRO A 29 -54.25 -3.95 1.11
N HIS A 30 -53.96 -3.76 -0.18
CA HIS A 30 -53.86 -4.83 -1.17
C HIS A 30 -52.44 -5.39 -1.32
N ALA A 31 -51.45 -4.81 -0.64
CA ALA A 31 -50.08 -5.31 -0.71
C ALA A 31 -49.85 -6.45 0.30
N PRO A 32 -49.09 -7.49 -0.07
CA PRO A 32 -48.67 -8.51 0.87
C PRO A 32 -47.83 -7.86 1.99
N GLY A 33 -48.16 -8.18 3.25
CA GLY A 33 -47.44 -7.65 4.41
C GLY A 33 -45.95 -8.02 4.38
N GLY A 34 -45.08 -7.07 4.72
CA GLY A 34 -43.63 -7.32 4.82
C GLY A 34 -42.79 -6.98 3.58
N LEU A 35 -43.20 -6.00 2.78
CA LEU A 35 -42.40 -5.50 1.65
C LEU A 35 -41.00 -5.04 2.07
N ARG A 36 -39.97 -5.52 1.37
CA ARG A 36 -38.57 -5.12 1.59
C ARG A 36 -38.28 -3.78 0.92
N THR A 37 -38.57 -2.69 1.61
CA THR A 37 -38.36 -1.31 1.11
C THR A 37 -36.91 -0.82 1.16
N GLY A 38 -35.97 -1.60 1.72
CA GLY A 38 -34.58 -1.18 1.88
C GLY A 38 -34.33 -0.18 3.03
N ALA A 39 -35.37 0.24 3.75
CA ALA A 39 -35.26 1.18 4.87
C ALA A 39 -34.28 0.72 5.97
N LYS A 40 -34.10 -0.61 6.14
CA LYS A 40 -33.09 -1.17 7.06
C LYS A 40 -31.67 -0.76 6.67
N LEU A 41 -31.35 -0.68 5.38
CA LEU A 41 -30.02 -0.29 4.92
C LEU A 41 -29.78 1.20 5.13
N LEU A 42 -30.77 2.04 4.81
CA LEU A 42 -30.67 3.50 4.93
C LEU A 42 -30.72 3.99 6.39
N LYS A 43 -31.39 3.27 7.29
CA LYS A 43 -31.40 3.58 8.73
C LYS A 43 -30.07 3.29 9.42
N ARG A 44 -29.19 2.50 8.81
CA ARG A 44 -27.87 2.22 9.41
C ARG A 44 -27.00 3.47 9.25
N PRO A 45 -26.35 3.94 10.33
CA PRO A 45 -25.40 5.04 10.22
C PRO A 45 -24.21 4.61 9.33
N LEU A 46 -23.62 5.58 8.64
CA LEU A 46 -22.44 5.37 7.82
C LEU A 46 -21.24 5.06 8.73
N VAL A 47 -20.56 3.93 8.47
CA VAL A 47 -19.41 3.47 9.28
C VAL A 47 -18.07 3.92 8.67
N GLY A 48 -18.07 4.47 7.45
CA GLY A 48 -16.87 4.82 6.69
C GLY A 48 -15.81 5.61 7.49
N PRO A 49 -16.15 6.73 8.14
CA PRO A 49 -15.19 7.51 8.92
C PRO A 49 -14.57 6.71 10.08
N SER A 50 -15.38 5.89 10.75
CA SER A 50 -14.91 5.02 11.83
C SER A 50 -13.95 3.94 11.32
N MET A 51 -14.16 3.45 10.09
CA MET A 51 -13.26 2.46 9.49
C MET A 51 -11.93 3.08 9.03
N LEU A 52 -11.93 4.32 8.55
CA LEU A 52 -10.70 5.02 8.16
C LEU A 52 -9.80 5.30 9.37
N ASN A 53 -10.39 5.64 10.51
CA ASN A 53 -9.68 5.93 11.75
C ASN A 53 -9.36 4.68 12.58
N TYR A 54 -9.25 3.50 11.96
CA TYR A 54 -8.99 2.25 12.68
C TYR A 54 -7.63 2.24 13.39
N TYR A 55 -6.58 2.72 12.72
CA TYR A 55 -5.28 2.92 13.35
C TYR A 55 -5.12 4.39 13.77
N PRO A 56 -4.59 4.67 14.97
CA PRO A 56 -4.32 6.03 15.38
C PRO A 56 -3.27 6.67 14.46
N PRO A 57 -3.36 7.98 14.21
CA PRO A 57 -2.34 8.67 13.42
C PRO A 57 -0.97 8.53 14.09
N SER A 58 0.03 8.08 13.34
CA SER A 58 1.40 7.96 13.84
C SER A 58 2.13 9.29 13.72
N LEU A 59 2.76 9.73 14.81
CA LEU A 59 3.63 10.90 14.80
C LEU A 59 4.94 10.56 14.09
N ARG A 60 5.21 11.23 12.97
CA ARG A 60 6.50 11.11 12.29
C ARG A 60 7.47 12.12 12.89
N LEU A 61 8.35 11.67 13.78
CA LEU A 61 9.34 12.54 14.44
C LEU A 61 10.21 13.33 13.45
N ARG A 62 10.48 12.75 12.26
CA ARG A 62 11.19 13.45 11.16
C ARG A 62 10.49 14.72 10.69
N SER A 63 9.15 14.76 10.63
CA SER A 63 8.43 15.97 10.23
C SER A 63 8.31 17.00 11.36
N LEU A 64 8.58 16.60 12.61
CA LEU A 64 8.56 17.49 13.77
C LEU A 64 9.88 18.25 13.95
N GLY A 65 11.00 17.72 13.43
CA GLY A 65 12.30 18.40 13.47
C GLY A 65 12.39 19.71 12.66
N LEU A 66 11.33 20.09 11.94
CA LEU A 66 11.18 21.42 11.31
C LEU A 66 10.56 22.47 12.24
N PHE A 67 9.94 22.06 13.35
CA PHE A 67 9.49 23.00 14.38
C PHE A 67 10.72 23.41 15.19
N GLU A 68 11.40 24.46 14.73
CA GLU A 68 12.35 25.21 15.54
C GLU A 68 11.62 25.63 16.82
N ASN A 69 11.92 24.98 17.94
CA ASN A 69 11.43 25.44 19.22
C ASN A 69 12.09 26.80 19.51
N PRO A 70 11.31 27.86 19.82
CA PRO A 70 11.86 29.11 20.32
C PRO A 70 12.23 28.93 21.80
N GLY A 71 13.23 28.09 22.06
CA GLY A 71 13.96 28.07 23.32
C GLY A 71 15.18 28.96 23.13
N GLY A 72 15.26 30.04 23.92
CA GLY A 72 16.22 31.12 23.75
C GLY A 72 17.68 30.68 23.61
N GLU A 73 18.45 31.57 22.97
CA GLU A 73 19.91 31.56 22.86
C GLU A 73 20.52 30.29 22.21
N GLY A 74 20.27 30.14 20.90
CA GLY A 74 21.22 29.47 20.00
C GLY A 74 21.24 27.94 19.96
N GLU A 75 20.57 27.25 20.89
CA GLU A 75 20.55 25.79 20.91
C GLU A 75 19.37 25.21 20.13
N ARG A 76 19.63 24.82 18.87
CA ARG A 76 18.68 24.09 18.03
C ARG A 76 18.55 22.64 18.53
N PHE A 77 17.55 22.36 19.36
CA PHE A 77 17.23 20.99 19.76
C PHE A 77 16.44 20.28 18.65
N PHE A 78 17.10 19.40 17.91
CA PHE A 78 16.42 18.49 16.98
C PHE A 78 15.82 17.32 17.75
N LEU A 79 14.50 17.12 17.65
CA LEU A 79 13.83 15.95 18.20
C LEU A 79 14.30 14.69 17.43
N GLN A 80 15.21 13.91 18.01
CA GLN A 80 15.76 12.70 17.41
C GLN A 80 15.03 11.45 17.92
N ASP A 81 14.75 10.50 17.01
CA ASP A 81 14.24 9.18 17.37
C ASP A 81 15.39 8.29 17.86
N ALA A 82 15.42 8.00 19.17
CA ALA A 82 16.45 7.17 19.78
C ALA A 82 16.56 5.78 19.15
N LYS A 83 15.43 5.18 18.71
CA LYS A 83 15.44 3.87 18.04
C LYS A 83 16.11 3.96 16.68
N GLU A 84 15.86 5.03 15.94
CA GLU A 84 16.47 5.23 14.63
C GLU A 84 17.98 5.50 14.74
N VAL A 85 18.41 6.32 15.71
CA VAL A 85 19.82 6.55 15.99
C VAL A 85 20.54 5.23 16.31
N GLN A 86 19.93 4.39 17.15
CA GLN A 86 20.48 3.09 17.49
C GLN A 86 20.56 2.17 16.26
N ARG A 87 19.50 2.14 15.43
CA ARG A 87 19.48 1.36 14.17
C ARG A 87 20.62 1.75 13.25
N LEU A 88 20.92 3.05 13.12
CA LEU A 88 22.02 3.55 12.28
C LEU A 88 23.38 3.11 12.82
N LYS A 89 23.63 3.27 14.12
CA LYS A 89 24.86 2.78 14.79
C LYS A 89 25.05 1.27 14.60
N ASP A 90 23.97 0.50 14.71
CA ASP A 90 24.01 -0.96 14.51
C ASP A 90 24.35 -1.34 13.06
N VAL A 91 23.82 -0.60 12.09
CA VAL A 91 24.14 -0.78 10.67
C VAL A 91 25.61 -0.46 10.41
N GLU A 92 26.13 0.65 10.95
CA GLU A 92 27.54 1.04 10.82
C GLU A 92 28.47 0.00 11.42
N ARG A 93 28.16 -0.48 12.62
CA ARG A 93 28.91 -1.56 13.27
C ARG A 93 28.93 -2.83 12.40
N LYS A 94 27.79 -3.25 11.86
CA LYS A 94 27.71 -4.42 10.97
C LYS A 94 28.50 -4.22 9.67
N LYS A 95 28.46 -3.02 9.10
CA LYS A 95 29.28 -2.65 7.92
C LYS A 95 30.77 -2.75 8.22
N ARG A 96 31.23 -2.22 9.36
CA ARG A 96 32.63 -2.31 9.80
C ARG A 96 33.10 -3.76 9.97
N LEU A 97 32.21 -4.64 10.41
CA LEU A 97 32.48 -6.07 10.57
C LEU A 97 32.36 -6.89 9.26
N GLY A 98 32.03 -6.25 8.12
CA GLY A 98 31.76 -6.96 6.86
C GLY A 98 30.49 -7.83 6.88
N LYS A 99 29.67 -7.70 7.93
CA LYS A 99 28.38 -8.40 8.11
C LYS A 99 27.20 -7.49 7.78
N GLY A 100 27.46 -6.42 7.03
CA GLY A 100 26.42 -5.56 6.49
C GLY A 100 25.56 -6.31 5.48
N PRO A 101 24.27 -5.94 5.32
CA PRO A 101 23.48 -6.47 4.23
C PRO A 101 24.20 -6.17 2.90
N PRO A 102 24.35 -7.16 2.00
CA PRO A 102 24.97 -6.94 0.71
C PRO A 102 24.13 -5.98 -0.13
N LYS A 103 24.74 -5.37 -1.13
CA LYS A 103 24.05 -4.48 -2.05
C LYS A 103 22.97 -5.27 -2.80
N LYS A 104 21.80 -4.65 -2.96
CA LYS A 104 20.65 -5.25 -3.65
C LYS A 104 21.09 -5.69 -5.06
N GLY A 105 20.81 -6.95 -5.42
CA GLY A 105 21.20 -7.55 -6.71
C GLY A 105 22.55 -8.27 -6.71
N GLU A 106 23.43 -8.02 -5.73
CA GLU A 106 24.76 -8.66 -5.64
C GLU A 106 24.76 -9.88 -4.70
N LEU A 107 23.58 -10.41 -4.40
CA LEU A 107 23.46 -11.61 -3.57
C LEU A 107 24.11 -12.79 -4.27
N ARG A 108 24.75 -13.68 -3.49
CA ARG A 108 25.36 -14.93 -3.99
C ARG A 108 24.43 -15.72 -4.92
N ARG A 109 23.12 -15.71 -4.65
CA ARG A 109 22.11 -16.38 -5.50
C ARG A 109 21.83 -15.64 -6.81
N ALA A 110 21.86 -14.31 -6.82
CA ALA A 110 21.68 -13.51 -8.04
C ALA A 110 22.89 -13.63 -8.98
N VAL A 111 24.11 -13.61 -8.43
CA VAL A 111 25.34 -13.87 -9.18
C VAL A 111 25.33 -15.27 -9.81
N ARG A 112 24.94 -16.30 -9.06
CA ARG A 112 24.83 -17.67 -9.59
C ARG A 112 23.77 -17.82 -10.69
N LYS A 113 22.66 -17.08 -10.62
CA LYS A 113 21.61 -17.10 -11.65
C LYS A 113 22.08 -16.40 -12.94
N ALA A 114 22.80 -15.29 -12.80
CA ALA A 114 23.38 -14.58 -13.96
C ALA A 114 24.52 -15.37 -14.63
N ALA A 115 25.32 -16.11 -13.86
CA ALA A 115 26.41 -16.93 -14.41
C ALA A 115 25.96 -18.25 -15.07
N GLY A 116 24.70 -18.66 -14.87
CA GLY A 116 24.18 -19.94 -15.37
C GLY A 116 23.45 -19.87 -16.71
N THR A 117 23.32 -18.68 -17.33
CA THR A 117 22.52 -18.48 -18.55
C THR A 117 23.34 -18.36 -19.85
N ASP A 118 24.68 -18.41 -19.78
CA ASP A 118 25.53 -18.00 -20.91
C ASP A 118 26.33 -19.15 -21.57
N HIS A 119 26.01 -20.43 -21.32
CA HIS A 119 26.86 -21.55 -21.77
C HIS A 119 26.31 -22.48 -22.86
N ASP A 120 25.09 -22.30 -23.38
CA ASP A 120 24.46 -23.35 -24.22
C ASP A 120 24.27 -23.04 -25.71
N HIS A 121 24.78 -21.93 -26.27
CA HIS A 121 24.58 -21.63 -27.70
C HIS A 121 25.81 -21.01 -28.38
N GLU A 122 26.83 -21.81 -28.73
CA GLU A 122 27.77 -21.48 -29.85
C GLU A 122 28.77 -22.62 -30.13
N THR A 123 28.33 -23.74 -30.71
CA THR A 123 29.27 -24.70 -31.33
C THR A 123 28.71 -25.38 -32.57
N HIS A 124 28.33 -24.64 -33.62
CA HIS A 124 28.15 -25.22 -34.97
C HIS A 124 28.24 -24.17 -36.09
N ASN A 125 29.40 -23.52 -36.32
CA ASN A 125 29.80 -23.11 -37.69
C ASN A 125 31.22 -22.48 -37.73
N SER A 126 32.27 -23.29 -37.77
CA SER A 126 33.61 -22.78 -38.14
C SER A 126 34.43 -23.85 -38.84
N LEU A 127 33.93 -24.33 -39.98
CA LEU A 127 34.64 -25.26 -40.87
C LEU A 127 34.26 -25.01 -42.34
N ALA A 128 34.26 -23.76 -42.76
CA ALA A 128 34.25 -23.41 -44.18
C ALA A 128 34.68 -21.94 -44.36
N ARG A 129 35.97 -21.72 -44.66
CA ARG A 129 36.50 -20.75 -45.63
C ARG A 129 37.99 -20.58 -45.42
N THR A 130 38.71 -21.53 -46.01
CA THR A 130 40.04 -21.33 -46.58
C THR A 130 40.03 -20.13 -47.53
N GLY A 131 41.14 -19.39 -47.59
CA GLY A 131 41.48 -18.64 -48.80
C GLY A 131 41.98 -17.21 -48.59
N GLN A 132 43.30 -17.07 -48.73
CA GLN A 132 43.98 -15.97 -49.42
C GLN A 132 44.06 -14.60 -48.72
N GLY A 133 45.27 -14.31 -48.22
CA GLY A 133 46.08 -13.26 -48.82
C GLY A 133 46.01 -11.86 -48.21
N ARG A 134 47.15 -11.42 -47.66
CA ARG A 134 47.78 -10.07 -47.67
C ARG A 134 48.52 -9.86 -46.34
N ARG A 135 49.81 -10.18 -46.25
CA ARG A 135 50.99 -9.31 -46.51
C ARG A 135 50.96 -7.95 -45.80
N ALA A 136 52.06 -7.69 -45.08
CA ALA A 136 52.69 -6.40 -44.75
C ALA A 136 51.97 -5.54 -43.68
N ALA A 137 52.61 -4.76 -42.82
CA ALA A 137 54.01 -4.44 -42.55
C ALA A 137 54.10 -3.49 -41.32
N MET A 138 55.31 -3.37 -40.75
CA MET A 138 55.89 -2.24 -39.98
C MET A 138 55.26 -1.86 -38.62
N LYS A 139 55.99 -1.97 -37.50
CA LYS A 139 57.11 -1.15 -36.97
C LYS A 139 56.72 0.27 -36.47
N GLY A 140 57.04 0.53 -35.20
CA GLY A 140 57.17 1.85 -34.53
C GLY A 140 56.42 1.83 -33.20
N LYS A 141 57.02 1.75 -32.00
CA LYS A 141 58.17 2.40 -31.35
C LYS A 141 58.01 3.92 -31.17
N LYS A 142 58.23 4.35 -29.91
CA LYS A 142 58.33 5.71 -29.33
C LYS A 142 57.03 6.17 -28.64
N LYS A 143 57.06 6.81 -27.47
CA LYS A 143 58.11 7.10 -26.48
C LYS A 143 57.38 7.48 -25.20
#